data_AF-A0A0A8EFM3-F1
#
_entry.id   AF-A0A0A8EFM3-F1
#
_cell.length_a   1.000
_cell.length_b   1.000
_cell.length_c   1.000
_cell.angle_alpha   90.00
_cell.angle_beta   90.00
_cell.angle_gamma   90.00
#
_symmetry.space_group_name_H-M   'P 1'
#
loop_
_entity.id
_entity.type
_entity.pdbx_description
1 polymer ?
#
loop_
_entity_poly.entity_id
_entity_poly.type
_entity_poly.pdbx_seq_one_letter_code
_entity_poly.pdbx_strand_id
1 'polypeptide(L)'
;MSNTLTTKEQPVPVRQFDGRRVFAARRAANLTQSDLGKSLGLSKTPISEWEASKSFPSPERLPAIARALGQSLDMLFPRLGQPDLRDLRCDAGLTQAQVAEDLGISRIPLGNAESAKRKLNDAYVQPLADLYGVSREELLAAQERSFGTPSNAPPQAEPTPRTLGEKITYLLKRRQALSDQQLADAINHRAGFAAVDAAAIEALRTDSEAAAQVRAGLPPDSLYYGLGDAFGVKPFFFAPGEEIEQQVLDRLEFLNLLRSEDVSVAARGASRGISSEMLATLSEVLLRHESPAESPRKHGSDSGT
;
A
#
# COMPACT_ATOMS: atom_id res chain seq x y z
N MET A 1 -34.89 26.44 2.07
CA MET A 1 -33.49 26.84 1.85
C MET A 1 -32.61 25.73 2.39
N SER A 2 -32.37 24.71 1.58
CA SER A 2 -31.69 23.49 2.02
C SER A 2 -30.20 23.61 1.69
N ASN A 3 -29.38 23.56 2.73
CA ASN A 3 -27.94 23.78 2.70
C ASN A 3 -27.24 22.53 2.16
N THR A 4 -26.65 22.63 0.97
CA THR A 4 -25.93 21.56 0.30
C THR A 4 -24.59 21.32 1.01
N LEU A 5 -24.51 20.23 1.80
CA LEU A 5 -23.24 19.73 2.31
C LEU A 5 -22.40 19.25 1.13
N THR A 6 -21.42 20.08 0.76
CA THR A 6 -20.40 19.75 -0.22
C THR A 6 -19.40 18.82 0.45
N THR A 7 -19.57 17.50 0.29
CA THR A 7 -18.60 16.51 0.75
C THR A 7 -17.39 16.56 -0.18
N LYS A 8 -16.35 17.30 0.21
CA LYS A 8 -15.03 17.22 -0.44
C LYS A 8 -14.35 15.93 0.03
N GLU A 9 -14.42 14.89 -0.78
CA GLU A 9 -13.55 13.71 -0.65
C GLU A 9 -12.20 13.95 -1.34
N GLN A 10 -11.13 13.51 -0.66
CA GLN A 10 -9.71 13.30 -1.06
C GLN A 10 -8.66 14.40 -0.74
N PRO A 11 -7.38 14.06 -0.40
CA PRO A 11 -6.75 12.71 -0.34
C PRO A 11 -6.14 12.36 1.05
N VAL A 12 -5.97 11.08 1.36
CA VAL A 12 -5.20 10.57 2.53
C VAL A 12 -3.82 10.11 2.02
N PRO A 13 -2.72 10.09 2.82
CA PRO A 13 -2.71 10.28 4.27
C PRO A 13 -1.41 10.81 4.93
N VAL A 14 -1.67 11.47 6.06
CA VAL A 14 -0.78 11.62 7.21
C VAL A 14 -0.24 10.26 7.68
N ARG A 15 1.02 10.20 8.12
CA ARG A 15 1.59 9.01 8.75
C ARG A 15 0.72 8.51 9.91
N GLN A 16 0.61 7.19 10.04
CA GLN A 16 -0.17 6.54 11.09
C GLN A 16 0.60 6.59 12.41
N PHE A 17 0.00 7.23 13.41
CA PHE A 17 0.55 7.27 14.76
C PHE A 17 -0.10 6.20 15.64
N ASP A 18 0.71 5.39 16.30
CA ASP A 18 0.27 4.44 17.31
C ASP A 18 1.10 4.58 18.59
N GLY A 19 0.44 5.02 19.67
CA GLY A 19 1.04 5.20 20.98
C GLY A 19 1.67 3.94 21.55
N ARG A 20 1.11 2.76 21.26
CA ARG A 20 1.64 1.47 21.74
C ARG A 20 2.97 1.14 21.09
N ARG A 21 3.14 1.47 19.80
CA ARG A 21 4.42 1.30 19.08
C ARG A 21 5.48 2.23 19.60
N VAL A 22 5.13 3.49 19.89
CA VAL A 22 6.05 4.45 20.53
C VAL A 22 6.47 3.96 21.92
N PHE A 23 5.51 3.48 22.73
CA PHE A 23 5.79 2.90 24.04
C PHE A 23 6.77 1.71 23.93
N ALA A 24 6.48 0.77 23.03
CA ALA A 24 7.32 -0.41 22.83
C ALA A 24 8.74 -0.02 22.37
N ALA A 25 8.86 0.89 21.40
CA ALA A 25 10.14 1.38 20.90
C ALA A 25 10.94 2.12 22.00
N ARG A 26 10.28 2.96 22.81
CA ARG A 26 10.92 3.63 23.95
C ARG A 26 11.45 2.64 24.98
N ARG A 27 10.67 1.60 25.30
CA ARG A 27 11.09 0.54 26.23
C ARG A 27 12.26 -0.26 25.68
N ALA A 28 12.26 -0.57 24.39
CA ALA A 28 13.39 -1.24 23.73
C ALA A 28 14.66 -0.38 23.73
N ALA A 29 14.53 0.94 23.65
CA ALA A 29 15.62 1.90 23.77
C ALA A 29 16.07 2.16 25.23
N ASN A 30 15.47 1.48 26.23
CA ASN A 30 15.73 1.69 27.67
C ASN A 30 15.54 3.13 28.16
N LEU A 31 14.71 3.93 27.48
CA LEU A 31 14.43 5.31 27.85
C LEU A 31 13.22 5.39 28.80
N THR A 32 13.25 6.30 29.76
CA THR A 32 12.02 6.70 30.48
C THR A 32 11.21 7.68 29.63
N GLN A 33 9.93 7.88 29.98
CA GLN A 33 9.11 8.92 29.33
C GLN A 33 9.73 10.32 29.52
N SER A 34 10.43 10.56 30.63
CA SER A 34 11.13 11.83 30.86
C SER A 34 12.36 11.98 29.98
N ASP A 35 13.08 10.90 29.67
CA ASP A 35 14.27 10.95 28.81
C ASP A 35 13.87 11.22 27.37
N LEU A 36 12.82 10.54 26.88
CA LEU A 36 12.23 10.84 25.58
C LEU A 36 11.72 12.29 25.54
N GLY A 37 11.00 12.75 26.57
CA GLY A 37 10.57 14.14 26.68
C GLY A 37 11.74 15.12 26.54
N LYS A 38 12.81 14.94 27.32
CA LYS A 38 14.02 15.78 27.26
C LYS A 38 14.65 15.81 25.87
N SER A 39 14.77 14.66 25.21
CA SER A 39 15.32 14.57 23.83
C SER A 39 14.50 15.34 22.80
N LEU A 40 13.21 15.56 23.07
CA LEU A 40 12.27 16.28 22.21
C LEU A 40 12.01 17.73 22.69
N GLY A 41 12.66 18.18 23.76
CA GLY A 41 12.40 19.49 24.37
C GLY A 41 11.02 19.60 25.05
N LEU A 42 10.45 18.49 25.50
CA LEU A 42 9.13 18.38 26.12
C LEU A 42 9.20 17.87 27.56
N SER A 43 8.14 18.09 28.32
CA SER A 43 7.95 17.42 29.60
C SER A 43 7.56 15.94 29.40
N LYS A 44 7.52 15.17 30.48
CA LYS A 44 7.03 13.78 30.48
C LYS A 44 5.56 13.66 30.02
N THR A 45 4.75 14.69 30.26
CA THR A 45 3.28 14.61 30.14
C THR A 45 2.81 14.30 28.71
N PRO A 46 3.24 15.03 27.66
CA PRO A 46 2.87 14.71 26.28
C PRO A 46 3.24 13.27 25.90
N ILE A 47 4.42 12.80 26.32
CA ILE A 47 4.86 11.43 26.03
C ILE A 47 3.89 10.41 26.62
N SER A 48 3.48 10.62 27.87
CA SER A 48 2.53 9.72 28.53
C SER A 48 1.15 9.74 27.88
N GLU A 49 0.69 10.89 27.37
CA GLU A 49 -0.59 10.99 26.68
C GLU A 49 -0.55 10.35 25.29
N TRP A 50 0.54 10.54 24.57
CA TRP A 50 0.77 9.92 23.26
C TRP A 50 0.81 8.40 23.37
N GLU A 51 1.55 7.86 24.33
CA GLU A 51 1.63 6.40 24.57
C GLU A 51 0.28 5.79 24.99
N ALA A 52 -0.58 6.58 25.62
CA ALA A 52 -1.93 6.20 25.99
C ALA A 52 -2.98 6.51 24.91
N SER A 53 -2.56 6.98 23.72
CA SER A 53 -3.41 7.40 22.61
C SER A 53 -4.48 8.45 23.01
N LYS A 54 -4.17 9.30 24.00
CA LYS A 54 -5.05 10.39 24.47
C LYS A 54 -4.87 11.68 23.67
N SER A 55 -3.67 11.89 23.14
CA SER A 55 -3.32 12.99 22.26
C SER A 55 -2.31 12.51 21.22
N PHE A 56 -2.07 13.32 20.19
CA PHE A 56 -1.17 12.98 19.09
C PHE A 56 -0.09 14.07 18.94
N PRO A 57 1.16 13.70 18.64
CA PRO A 57 2.18 14.68 18.26
C PRO A 57 1.79 15.37 16.95
N SER A 58 2.31 16.58 16.73
CA SER A 58 2.17 17.19 15.41
C SER A 58 2.96 16.39 14.36
N PRO A 59 2.51 16.33 13.09
CA PRO A 59 3.13 15.48 12.07
C PRO A 59 4.63 15.77 11.86
N GLU A 60 5.04 17.03 11.90
CA GLU A 60 6.45 17.43 11.78
C GLU A 60 7.33 16.99 12.97
N ARG A 61 6.75 16.50 14.08
CA ARG A 61 7.52 15.94 15.20
C ARG A 61 7.81 14.45 15.05
N LEU A 62 7.11 13.74 14.17
CA LEU A 62 7.29 12.30 13.99
C LEU A 62 8.74 11.92 13.64
N PRO A 63 9.47 12.66 12.77
CA PRO A 63 10.87 12.34 12.48
C PRO A 63 11.80 12.53 13.68
N ALA A 64 11.51 13.49 14.56
CA ALA A 64 12.28 13.69 15.78
C ALA A 64 12.04 12.54 16.78
N ILE A 65 10.79 12.08 16.91
CA ILE A 65 10.45 10.92 17.75
C ILE A 65 11.15 9.66 17.23
N ALA A 66 11.08 9.41 15.92
CA ALA A 66 11.72 8.24 15.30
C ALA A 66 13.26 8.25 15.53
N ARG A 67 13.92 9.40 15.31
CA ARG A 67 15.35 9.56 15.59
C ARG A 67 15.70 9.35 17.07
N ALA A 68 14.94 9.94 17.99
CA ALA A 68 15.18 9.80 19.43
C ALA A 68 15.06 8.33 19.90
N LEU A 69 14.25 7.52 19.20
CA LEU A 69 14.04 6.11 19.48
C LEU A 69 14.93 5.17 18.64
N GLY A 70 15.79 5.71 17.78
CA GLY A 70 16.65 4.92 16.89
C GLY A 70 15.86 4.05 15.91
N GLN A 71 14.64 4.45 15.54
CA GLN A 71 13.79 3.74 14.58
C GLN A 71 13.72 4.52 13.27
N SER A 72 13.50 3.82 12.15
CA SER A 72 13.18 4.50 10.90
C SER A 72 11.76 5.09 10.97
N LEU A 73 11.55 6.21 10.27
CA LEU A 73 10.27 6.91 10.27
C LEU A 73 9.14 6.02 9.73
N ASP A 74 9.37 5.25 8.66
CA ASP A 74 8.39 4.32 8.09
C ASP A 74 8.12 3.12 9.01
N MET A 75 9.13 2.64 9.72
CA MET A 75 8.98 1.51 10.65
C MET A 75 8.26 1.90 11.93
N LEU A 76 8.27 3.17 12.34
CA LEU A 76 7.55 3.61 13.53
C LEU A 76 6.19 4.23 13.19
N PHE A 77 6.11 4.97 12.08
CA PHE A 77 4.94 5.71 11.63
C PHE A 77 4.68 5.45 10.14
N PRO A 78 4.08 4.29 9.79
CA PRO A 78 3.89 3.91 8.40
C PRO A 78 2.90 4.85 7.72
N ARG A 79 3.09 5.05 6.43
CA ARG A 79 2.18 5.83 5.58
C ARG A 79 1.37 4.87 4.70
N LEU A 80 0.11 5.19 4.47
CA LEU A 80 -0.69 4.53 3.44
C LEU A 80 -0.53 5.33 2.13
N GLY A 81 -0.15 4.75 1.01
CA GLY A 81 0.01 5.55 -0.23
C GLY A 81 1.18 6.57 -0.21
N GLN A 82 1.17 7.47 -1.20
CA GLN A 82 2.31 8.34 -1.56
C GLN A 82 2.20 9.74 -0.91
N PRO A 83 3.32 10.36 -0.48
CA PRO A 83 3.31 11.63 0.25
C PRO A 83 2.94 12.83 -0.64
N ASP A 84 2.16 13.77 -0.15
CA ASP A 84 1.95 15.09 -0.77
C ASP A 84 3.01 16.14 -0.35
N LEU A 85 2.89 17.41 -0.79
CA LEU A 85 3.88 18.45 -0.40
C LEU A 85 3.95 18.68 1.11
N ARG A 86 2.81 18.61 1.80
CA ARG A 86 2.74 18.80 3.24
C ARG A 86 3.41 17.63 3.95
N ASP A 87 3.22 16.42 3.45
CA ASP A 87 3.83 15.21 3.95
C ASP A 87 5.34 15.22 3.82
N LEU A 88 5.88 15.60 2.64
CA LEU A 88 7.32 15.71 2.44
C LEU A 88 7.94 16.69 3.44
N ARG A 89 7.30 17.84 3.66
CA ARG A 89 7.75 18.81 4.67
C ARG A 89 7.73 18.23 6.08
N CYS A 90 6.64 17.53 6.45
CA CYS A 90 6.52 16.92 7.76
C CYS A 90 7.52 15.78 7.97
N ASP A 91 7.87 15.02 6.92
CA ASP A 91 8.86 13.94 6.95
C ASP A 91 10.29 14.47 7.09
N ALA A 92 10.55 15.66 6.54
CA ALA A 92 11.77 16.43 6.82
C ALA A 92 11.80 17.01 8.26
N GLY A 93 10.67 16.96 8.98
CA GLY A 93 10.55 17.46 10.35
C GLY A 93 10.45 18.98 10.44
N LEU A 94 10.01 19.63 9.36
CA LEU A 94 10.01 21.09 9.23
C LEU A 94 8.59 21.66 9.37
N THR A 95 8.46 22.82 10.00
CA THR A 95 7.25 23.64 9.95
C THR A 95 7.26 24.52 8.70
N GLN A 96 6.10 25.02 8.26
CA GLN A 96 6.03 26.00 7.17
C GLN A 96 6.84 27.27 7.48
N ALA A 97 6.93 27.65 8.75
CA ALA A 97 7.69 28.82 9.19
C ALA A 97 9.20 28.60 9.03
N GLN A 98 9.70 27.43 9.43
CA GLN A 98 11.12 27.07 9.26
C GLN A 98 11.51 27.00 7.78
N VAL A 99 10.68 26.39 6.93
CA VAL A 99 10.95 26.38 5.48
C VAL A 99 10.99 27.79 4.89
N ALA A 100 10.09 28.67 5.34
CA ALA A 100 10.06 30.05 4.89
C ALA A 100 11.32 30.82 5.32
N GLU A 101 11.79 30.59 6.55
CA GLU A 101 13.02 31.15 7.10
C GLU A 101 14.26 30.64 6.35
N ASP A 102 14.39 29.33 6.18
CA ASP A 102 15.53 28.67 5.52
C ASP A 102 15.68 29.11 4.06
N LEU A 103 14.56 29.37 3.38
CA LEU A 103 14.52 29.84 1.99
C LEU A 103 14.51 31.37 1.85
N GLY A 104 14.41 32.12 2.95
CA GLY A 104 14.30 33.58 2.92
C GLY A 104 13.05 34.10 2.20
N ILE A 105 11.93 33.36 2.25
CA ILE A 105 10.66 33.71 1.59
C ILE A 105 9.52 33.94 2.59
N SER A 106 8.42 34.54 2.14
CA SER A 106 7.17 34.52 2.91
C SER A 106 6.60 33.10 2.97
N ARG A 107 5.90 32.74 4.06
CA ARG A 107 5.20 31.45 4.20
C ARG A 107 4.06 31.22 3.18
N ILE A 108 3.58 32.28 2.55
CA ILE A 108 2.35 32.27 1.73
C ILE A 108 2.44 31.35 0.51
N PRO A 109 3.50 31.36 -0.32
CA PRO A 109 3.59 30.50 -1.50
C PRO A 109 3.53 29.02 -1.14
N LEU A 110 4.24 28.61 -0.08
CA LEU A 110 4.22 27.23 0.41
C LEU A 110 2.83 26.83 0.92
N GLY A 111 2.20 27.67 1.75
CA GLY A 111 0.85 27.40 2.23
C GLY A 111 -0.20 27.32 1.11
N ASN A 112 -0.06 28.14 0.07
CA ASN A 112 -0.93 28.08 -1.12
C ASN A 112 -0.69 26.80 -1.94
N ALA A 113 0.55 26.31 -2.03
CA ALA A 113 0.85 25.07 -2.72
C ALA A 113 0.33 23.85 -1.95
N GLU A 114 0.60 23.77 -0.65
CA GLU A 114 0.13 22.68 0.21
C GLU A 114 -1.40 22.60 0.29
N SER A 115 -2.09 23.74 0.17
CA SER A 115 -3.56 23.80 0.18
C SER A 115 -4.20 23.74 -1.21
N ALA A 116 -3.45 23.35 -2.24
CA ALA A 116 -3.93 23.21 -3.62
C ALA A 116 -4.45 24.52 -4.25
N LYS A 117 -4.10 25.69 -3.69
CA LYS A 117 -4.57 27.00 -4.19
C LYS A 117 -3.73 27.51 -5.35
N ARG A 118 -2.41 27.31 -5.29
CA ARG A 118 -1.48 27.78 -6.32
C ARG A 118 -0.19 26.97 -6.32
N LYS A 119 0.22 26.47 -7.50
CA LYS A 119 1.48 25.72 -7.64
C LYS A 119 2.69 26.56 -7.23
N LEU A 120 3.73 25.89 -6.76
CA LEU A 120 5.02 26.51 -6.47
C LEU A 120 5.59 27.13 -7.74
N ASN A 121 6.28 28.25 -7.59
CA ASN A 121 7.14 28.76 -8.65
C ASN A 121 8.31 27.78 -8.85
N ASP A 122 8.70 27.52 -10.09
CA ASP A 122 9.79 26.58 -10.44
C ASP A 122 11.11 26.94 -9.74
N ALA A 123 11.34 28.24 -9.48
CA ALA A 123 12.48 28.73 -8.71
C ALA A 123 12.57 28.17 -7.28
N TYR A 124 11.45 27.73 -6.69
CA TYR A 124 11.41 27.14 -5.35
C TYR A 124 11.43 25.62 -5.36
N VAL A 125 11.24 24.98 -6.52
CA VAL A 125 11.10 23.52 -6.62
C VAL A 125 12.41 22.83 -6.21
N GLN A 126 13.55 23.23 -6.77
CA GLN A 126 14.84 22.63 -6.42
C GLN A 126 15.26 22.92 -4.97
N PRO A 127 15.21 24.17 -4.47
CA PRO A 127 15.54 24.46 -3.07
C PRO A 127 14.69 23.68 -2.05
N LEU A 128 13.39 23.52 -2.33
CA LEU A 128 12.51 22.71 -1.47
C LEU A 128 12.84 21.22 -1.54
N ALA A 129 13.20 20.71 -2.72
CA ALA A 129 13.57 19.31 -2.90
C ALA A 129 14.83 18.97 -2.10
N ASP A 130 15.84 19.84 -2.19
CA ASP A 130 17.08 19.72 -1.43
C ASP A 130 16.82 19.79 0.08
N LEU A 131 15.99 20.75 0.52
CA LEU A 131 15.63 20.92 1.93
C LEU A 131 14.86 19.73 2.50
N TYR A 132 14.03 19.07 1.68
CA TYR A 132 13.26 17.90 2.07
C TYR A 132 14.03 16.58 1.90
N GLY A 133 15.21 16.62 1.28
CA GLY A 133 16.02 15.43 1.00
C GLY A 133 15.41 14.50 -0.06
N VAL A 134 14.68 15.06 -1.03
CA VAL A 134 14.05 14.33 -2.14
C VAL A 134 14.51 14.87 -3.50
N SER A 135 14.25 14.13 -4.56
CA SER A 135 14.49 14.60 -5.92
C SER A 135 13.46 15.66 -6.36
N ARG A 136 13.84 16.47 -7.36
CA ARG A 136 12.94 17.41 -8.04
C ARG A 136 11.67 16.72 -8.55
N GLU A 137 11.82 15.52 -9.10
CA GLU A 137 10.71 14.72 -9.65
C GLU A 137 9.73 14.27 -8.56
N GLU A 138 10.25 13.80 -7.42
CA GLU A 138 9.42 13.40 -6.26
C GLU A 138 8.65 14.60 -5.70
N LEU A 139 9.28 15.77 -5.61
CA LEU A 139 8.62 16.99 -5.15
C LEU A 139 7.52 17.46 -6.10
N LEU A 140 7.75 17.43 -7.42
CA LEU A 140 6.73 17.76 -8.40
C LEU A 140 5.58 16.76 -8.39
N ALA A 141 5.87 15.46 -8.26
CA ALA A 141 4.83 14.44 -8.12
C ALA A 141 4.00 14.65 -6.84
N ALA A 142 4.64 15.04 -5.74
CA ALA A 142 3.97 15.39 -4.49
C ALA A 142 3.11 16.64 -4.62
N GLN A 143 3.56 17.63 -5.41
CA GLN A 143 2.74 18.79 -5.77
C GLN A 143 1.50 18.36 -6.54
N GLU A 144 1.61 17.58 -7.61
CA GLU A 144 0.42 17.16 -8.36
C GLU A 144 -0.60 16.43 -7.47
N ARG A 145 -0.12 15.61 -6.53
CA ARG A 145 -0.96 14.96 -5.50
C ARG A 145 -1.68 15.97 -4.60
N SER A 146 -1.00 17.01 -4.12
CA SER A 146 -1.64 18.08 -3.33
C SER A 146 -2.76 18.76 -4.12
N PHE A 147 -2.64 18.89 -5.45
CA PHE A 147 -3.66 19.51 -6.31
C PHE A 147 -4.81 18.57 -6.69
N GLY A 148 -4.85 17.36 -6.13
CA GLY A 148 -5.86 16.36 -6.47
C GLY A 148 -5.84 15.99 -7.95
N THR A 149 -4.75 16.30 -8.65
CA THR A 149 -4.52 15.77 -9.99
C THR A 149 -3.93 14.40 -9.74
N PRO A 150 -4.68 13.29 -9.89
CA PRO A 150 -4.06 11.99 -9.91
C PRO A 150 -2.99 12.09 -11.00
N SER A 151 -1.72 12.09 -10.60
CA SER A 151 -0.64 11.89 -11.54
C SER A 151 -0.94 10.54 -12.18
N ASN A 152 -1.53 10.58 -13.37
CA ASN A 152 -1.74 9.41 -14.20
C ASN A 152 -0.41 8.90 -14.78
N ALA A 153 0.71 9.46 -14.32
CA ALA A 153 2.00 8.79 -14.34
C ALA A 153 2.22 8.16 -12.95
N PRO A 154 1.91 6.85 -12.76
CA PRO A 154 2.67 6.08 -11.79
C PRO A 154 4.17 6.33 -12.06
N PRO A 155 5.03 6.44 -11.03
CA PRO A 155 6.48 6.37 -11.26
C PRO A 155 6.69 5.11 -12.07
N GLN A 156 7.18 5.21 -13.32
CA GLN A 156 7.12 4.13 -14.34
C GLN A 156 7.23 2.76 -13.69
N ALA A 157 6.08 2.24 -13.27
CA ALA A 157 6.03 0.98 -12.58
C ALA A 157 6.03 0.05 -13.77
N GLU A 158 7.11 -0.70 -13.93
CA GLU A 158 7.07 -1.85 -14.82
C GLU A 158 5.71 -2.52 -14.60
N PRO A 159 4.91 -2.71 -15.67
CA PRO A 159 3.52 -3.12 -15.54
C PRO A 159 3.48 -4.32 -14.60
N THR A 160 2.73 -4.19 -13.49
CA THR A 160 2.58 -5.28 -12.53
C THR A 160 1.99 -6.45 -13.31
N PRO A 161 2.68 -7.60 -13.38
CA PRO A 161 2.30 -8.65 -14.30
C PRO A 161 0.93 -9.22 -13.89
N ARG A 162 -0.04 -9.11 -14.79
CA ARG A 162 -1.44 -9.48 -14.57
C ARG A 162 -1.73 -10.86 -15.14
N THR A 163 -1.25 -11.11 -16.36
CA THR A 163 -1.43 -12.40 -17.02
C THR A 163 -0.42 -13.42 -16.53
N LEU A 164 -0.70 -14.70 -16.79
CA LEU A 164 0.25 -15.77 -16.51
C LEU A 164 1.54 -15.57 -17.32
N GLY A 165 1.44 -15.17 -18.59
CA GLY A 165 2.60 -14.91 -19.45
C GLY A 165 3.46 -13.74 -19.00
N GLU A 166 2.84 -12.65 -18.57
CA GLU A 166 3.51 -11.50 -17.97
C GLU A 166 4.26 -11.89 -16.69
N LYS A 167 3.65 -12.72 -15.83
CA LYS A 167 4.25 -13.19 -14.57
C LYS A 167 5.47 -14.06 -14.81
N ILE A 168 5.40 -14.96 -15.78
CA ILE A 168 6.53 -15.80 -16.21
C ILE A 168 7.66 -14.93 -16.79
N THR A 169 7.32 -14.05 -17.74
CA THR A 169 8.28 -13.13 -18.38
C THR A 169 8.97 -12.21 -17.37
N TYR A 170 8.21 -11.72 -16.40
CA TYR A 170 8.70 -10.85 -15.33
C TYR A 170 9.75 -11.55 -14.44
N LEU A 171 9.51 -12.79 -14.04
CA LEU A 171 10.47 -13.53 -13.20
C LEU A 171 11.73 -13.96 -13.96
N LEU A 172 11.60 -14.32 -15.25
CA LEU A 172 12.74 -14.63 -16.12
C LEU A 172 13.71 -13.45 -16.24
N LYS A 173 13.20 -12.22 -16.36
CA LYS A 173 14.02 -11.01 -16.44
C LYS A 173 14.75 -10.68 -15.14
N ARG A 174 14.15 -10.97 -13.98
CA ARG A 174 14.56 -10.39 -12.70
C ARG A 174 15.28 -11.35 -11.75
N ARG A 175 15.06 -12.66 -11.88
CA ARG A 175 15.59 -13.65 -10.92
C ARG A 175 16.51 -14.67 -11.54
N GLN A 176 16.07 -15.31 -12.62
CA GLN A 176 16.74 -16.49 -13.12
C GLN A 176 16.47 -16.68 -14.61
N ALA A 177 17.53 -16.78 -15.41
CA ALA A 177 17.44 -17.15 -16.81
C ALA A 177 17.22 -18.67 -16.91
N LEU A 178 15.96 -19.10 -16.74
CA LEU A 178 15.53 -20.45 -17.04
C LEU A 178 15.16 -20.53 -18.52
N SER A 179 15.56 -21.60 -19.19
CA SER A 179 15.07 -21.91 -20.52
C SER A 179 13.64 -22.43 -20.46
N ASP A 180 12.89 -22.25 -21.56
CA ASP A 180 11.53 -22.76 -21.68
C ASP A 180 11.47 -24.29 -21.49
N GLN A 181 12.53 -25.02 -21.86
CA GLN A 181 12.64 -26.47 -21.60
C GLN A 181 12.74 -26.77 -20.09
N GLN A 182 13.51 -25.99 -19.33
CA GLN A 182 13.64 -26.21 -17.88
C GLN A 182 12.32 -25.92 -17.14
N LEU A 183 11.54 -24.96 -17.61
CA LEU A 183 10.20 -24.70 -17.09
C LEU A 183 9.23 -25.84 -17.43
N ALA A 184 9.31 -26.37 -18.65
CA ALA A 184 8.54 -27.54 -19.07
C ALA A 184 8.87 -28.77 -18.21
N ASP A 185 10.15 -29.04 -17.97
CA ASP A 185 10.61 -30.16 -17.13
C ASP A 185 10.10 -30.04 -15.70
N ALA A 186 10.08 -28.83 -15.12
CA ALA A 186 9.56 -28.60 -13.77
C ALA A 186 8.05 -28.85 -13.67
N ILE A 187 7.28 -28.39 -14.67
CA ILE A 187 5.83 -28.63 -14.73
C ILE A 187 5.54 -30.12 -14.95
N ASN A 188 6.27 -30.78 -15.85
CA ASN A 188 6.12 -32.20 -16.13
C ASN A 188 6.49 -33.07 -14.94
N HIS A 189 7.57 -32.73 -14.23
CA HIS A 189 7.95 -33.39 -12.99
C HIS A 189 6.83 -33.30 -11.94
N ARG A 190 6.18 -32.14 -11.84
CA ARG A 190 5.04 -31.94 -10.93
C ARG A 190 3.79 -32.70 -11.38
N ALA A 191 3.52 -32.73 -12.68
CA ALA A 191 2.41 -33.46 -13.28
C ALA A 191 2.58 -34.98 -13.19
N GLY A 192 3.82 -35.46 -13.11
CA GLY A 192 4.15 -36.89 -13.13
C GLY A 192 4.17 -37.51 -14.53
N PHE A 193 4.01 -36.70 -15.59
CA PHE A 193 4.06 -37.11 -16.99
C PHE A 193 4.51 -35.95 -17.89
N ALA A 194 4.98 -36.25 -19.10
CA ALA A 194 5.37 -35.25 -20.09
C ALA A 194 4.12 -34.61 -20.74
N ALA A 195 3.65 -33.50 -20.15
CA ALA A 195 2.43 -32.80 -20.54
C ALA A 195 2.69 -31.56 -21.41
N VAL A 196 3.83 -30.90 -21.21
CA VAL A 196 4.23 -29.68 -21.91
C VAL A 196 5.67 -29.75 -22.41
N ASP A 197 5.97 -29.04 -23.48
CA ASP A 197 7.30 -28.85 -24.04
C ASP A 197 7.69 -27.36 -24.05
N ALA A 198 8.88 -27.04 -24.53
CA ALA A 198 9.34 -25.65 -24.61
C ALA A 198 8.40 -24.74 -25.42
N ALA A 199 7.76 -25.26 -26.48
CA ALA A 199 6.82 -24.48 -27.29
C ALA A 199 5.52 -24.17 -26.52
N ALA A 200 5.05 -25.09 -25.69
CA ALA A 200 3.92 -24.86 -24.79
C ALA A 200 4.25 -23.79 -23.73
N ILE A 201 5.48 -23.74 -23.21
CA ILE A 201 5.92 -22.68 -22.28
C ILE A 201 6.02 -21.33 -22.99
N GLU A 202 6.54 -21.31 -24.21
CA GLU A 202 6.58 -20.09 -25.02
C GLU A 202 5.15 -19.55 -25.28
N ALA A 203 4.20 -20.43 -25.60
CA ALA A 203 2.80 -20.08 -25.75
C ALA A 203 2.20 -19.48 -24.48
N LEU A 204 2.49 -20.09 -23.30
CA LEU A 204 2.06 -19.56 -22.00
C LEU A 204 2.72 -18.21 -21.69
N ARG A 205 4.00 -18.02 -22.02
CA ARG A 205 4.77 -16.80 -21.76
C ARG A 205 4.31 -15.62 -22.63
N THR A 206 3.87 -15.90 -23.84
CA THR A 206 3.43 -14.90 -24.83
C THR A 206 1.92 -14.66 -24.82
N ASP A 207 1.19 -15.35 -23.91
CA ASP A 207 -0.28 -15.35 -23.87
C ASP A 207 -0.91 -15.63 -25.26
N SER A 208 -0.30 -16.54 -26.01
CA SER A 208 -0.76 -16.95 -27.34
C SER A 208 -2.13 -17.64 -27.29
N GLU A 209 -2.83 -17.73 -28.41
CA GLU A 209 -4.10 -18.47 -28.52
C GLU A 209 -3.97 -19.93 -28.07
N ALA A 210 -2.78 -20.53 -28.23
CA ALA A 210 -2.49 -21.89 -27.76
C ALA A 210 -2.38 -22.02 -26.22
N ALA A 211 -2.18 -20.92 -25.49
CA ALA A 211 -1.99 -20.92 -24.03
C ALA A 211 -3.21 -21.48 -23.29
N ALA A 212 -4.42 -21.18 -23.76
CA ALA A 212 -5.66 -21.71 -23.18
C ALA A 212 -5.75 -23.23 -23.30
N GLN A 213 -5.34 -23.78 -24.45
CA GLN A 213 -5.34 -25.21 -24.70
C GLN A 213 -4.28 -25.94 -23.87
N VAL A 214 -3.08 -25.35 -23.75
CA VAL A 214 -2.01 -25.85 -22.86
C VAL A 214 -2.50 -25.91 -21.41
N ARG A 215 -3.16 -24.85 -20.93
CA ARG A 215 -3.73 -24.81 -19.57
C ARG A 215 -4.80 -25.86 -19.35
N ALA A 216 -5.70 -26.04 -20.32
CA ALA A 216 -6.78 -27.02 -20.23
C ALA A 216 -6.25 -28.48 -20.23
N GLY A 217 -5.10 -28.72 -20.86
CA GLY A 217 -4.44 -30.02 -20.89
C GLY A 217 -3.64 -30.38 -19.62
N LEU A 218 -3.51 -29.45 -18.67
CA LEU A 218 -2.74 -29.64 -17.44
C LEU A 218 -3.65 -29.83 -16.22
N PRO A 219 -3.26 -30.68 -15.25
CA PRO A 219 -3.86 -30.63 -13.93
C PRO A 219 -3.64 -29.23 -13.32
N PRO A 220 -4.68 -28.58 -12.74
CA PRO A 220 -4.61 -27.18 -12.28
C PRO A 220 -3.43 -26.88 -11.35
N ASP A 221 -3.11 -27.81 -10.46
CA ASP A 221 -2.02 -27.66 -9.51
C ASP A 221 -0.63 -27.86 -10.15
N SER A 222 -0.53 -28.63 -11.22
CA SER A 222 0.78 -28.98 -11.80
C SER A 222 1.46 -27.77 -12.43
N LEU A 223 0.68 -26.90 -13.08
CA LEU A 223 1.16 -25.68 -13.71
C LEU A 223 1.73 -24.70 -12.68
N TYR A 224 0.94 -24.31 -11.69
CA TYR A 224 1.33 -23.26 -10.74
C TYR A 224 2.37 -23.75 -9.73
N TYR A 225 2.28 -24.99 -9.27
CA TYR A 225 3.29 -25.54 -8.37
C TYR A 225 4.59 -25.86 -9.11
N GLY A 226 4.54 -26.33 -10.36
CA GLY A 226 5.74 -26.52 -11.18
C GLY A 226 6.49 -25.22 -11.43
N LEU A 227 5.77 -24.15 -11.79
CA LEU A 227 6.34 -22.80 -11.91
C LEU A 227 6.85 -22.26 -10.57
N GLY A 228 6.11 -22.48 -9.49
CA GLY A 228 6.51 -22.09 -8.13
C GLY A 228 7.83 -22.72 -7.71
N ASP A 229 7.94 -24.03 -7.89
CA ASP A 229 9.15 -24.81 -7.59
C ASP A 229 10.33 -24.36 -8.46
N ALA A 230 10.11 -24.12 -9.76
CA ALA A 230 11.14 -23.66 -10.69
C ALA A 230 11.72 -22.27 -10.34
N PHE A 231 10.85 -21.32 -9.97
CA PHE A 231 11.25 -19.94 -9.66
C PHE A 231 11.53 -19.69 -8.16
N GLY A 232 11.33 -20.69 -7.30
CA GLY A 232 11.44 -20.54 -5.85
C GLY A 232 10.41 -19.56 -5.28
N VAL A 233 9.23 -19.46 -5.89
CA VAL A 233 8.12 -18.60 -5.44
C VAL A 233 6.93 -19.45 -5.05
N LYS A 234 6.02 -18.87 -4.26
CA LYS A 234 4.82 -19.60 -3.87
C LYS A 234 3.88 -19.76 -5.08
N PRO A 235 3.19 -20.92 -5.24
CA PRO A 235 2.33 -21.20 -6.38
C PRO A 235 1.25 -20.14 -6.64
N PHE A 236 0.75 -19.51 -5.57
CA PHE A 236 -0.27 -18.46 -5.65
C PHE A 236 0.17 -17.23 -6.47
N PHE A 237 1.48 -17.04 -6.68
CA PHE A 237 1.96 -15.96 -7.55
C PHE A 237 1.41 -16.08 -8.97
N PHE A 238 1.29 -17.31 -9.49
CA PHE A 238 0.87 -17.60 -10.86
C PHE A 238 -0.64 -17.80 -11.04
N ALA A 239 -1.37 -17.99 -9.95
CA ALA A 239 -2.81 -18.20 -9.99
C ALA A 239 -3.58 -16.93 -10.47
N PRO A 240 -4.81 -17.10 -11.01
CA PRO A 240 -5.64 -15.99 -11.49
C PRO A 240 -6.01 -15.05 -10.32
N GLY A 241 -5.89 -13.74 -10.52
CA GLY A 241 -6.09 -12.76 -9.44
C GLY A 241 -7.50 -12.76 -8.84
N GLU A 242 -8.53 -12.90 -9.67
CA GLU A 242 -9.94 -12.81 -9.26
C GLU A 242 -10.40 -13.98 -8.37
N GLU A 243 -9.94 -15.21 -8.64
CA GLU A 243 -10.31 -16.40 -7.85
C GLU A 243 -9.64 -16.39 -6.46
N ILE A 244 -8.41 -15.87 -6.36
CA ILE A 244 -7.72 -15.74 -5.07
C ILE A 244 -8.38 -14.65 -4.24
N GLU A 245 -8.75 -13.53 -4.86
CA GLU A 245 -9.46 -12.45 -4.20
C GLU A 245 -10.82 -12.92 -3.67
N GLN A 246 -11.61 -13.62 -4.49
CA GLN A 246 -12.87 -14.25 -4.08
C GLN A 246 -12.65 -15.28 -2.95
N GLN A 247 -11.68 -16.19 -3.06
CA GLN A 247 -11.41 -17.16 -1.98
C GLN A 247 -10.95 -16.51 -0.67
N VAL A 248 -10.24 -15.38 -0.74
CA VAL A 248 -9.87 -14.62 0.45
C VAL A 248 -11.12 -13.94 1.01
N LEU A 249 -11.92 -13.27 0.17
CA LEU A 249 -13.18 -12.63 0.58
C LEU A 249 -14.14 -13.65 1.20
N ASP A 250 -14.39 -14.80 0.57
CA ASP A 250 -15.21 -15.89 1.09
C ASP A 250 -14.76 -16.36 2.48
N ARG A 251 -13.43 -16.48 2.69
CA ARG A 251 -12.87 -16.88 3.99
C ARG A 251 -13.01 -15.77 5.03
N LEU A 252 -12.92 -14.51 4.61
CA LEU A 252 -13.13 -13.36 5.48
C LEU A 252 -14.61 -13.21 5.84
N GLU A 253 -15.51 -13.40 4.89
CA GLU A 253 -16.97 -13.44 5.10
C GLU A 253 -17.36 -14.58 6.03
N PHE A 254 -16.78 -15.78 5.85
CA PHE A 254 -16.97 -16.90 6.76
C PHE A 254 -16.50 -16.58 8.18
N LEU A 255 -15.34 -15.94 8.35
CA LEU A 255 -14.85 -15.48 9.66
C LEU A 255 -15.76 -14.40 10.27
N ASN A 256 -16.40 -13.57 9.45
CA ASN A 256 -17.39 -12.60 9.89
C ASN A 256 -18.73 -13.25 10.26
N LEU A 257 -19.16 -14.30 9.57
CA LEU A 257 -20.36 -15.08 9.89
C LEU A 257 -20.24 -15.79 11.24
N LEU A 258 -19.04 -16.32 11.55
CA LEU A 258 -18.74 -16.91 12.87
C LEU A 258 -18.86 -15.90 14.02
N ARG A 259 -18.77 -14.58 13.74
CA ARG A 259 -19.01 -13.49 14.71
C ARG A 259 -20.50 -13.30 14.99
N SER A 260 -21.38 -13.47 14.01
CA SER A 260 -22.83 -13.21 14.18
C SER A 260 -23.57 -14.31 14.93
N GLU A 261 -23.02 -15.53 14.96
CA GLU A 261 -23.67 -16.69 15.60
C GLU A 261 -22.99 -17.18 16.90
N ASP A 262 -22.04 -16.43 17.47
CA ASP A 262 -21.31 -16.81 18.70
C ASP A 262 -20.62 -18.19 18.61
N VAL A 263 -20.19 -18.61 17.41
CA VAL A 263 -19.58 -19.92 17.19
C VAL A 263 -18.05 -19.84 17.28
N SER A 264 -17.49 -20.37 18.37
CA SER A 264 -16.03 -20.51 18.49
C SER A 264 -15.53 -21.70 17.66
N VAL A 265 -14.78 -21.45 16.59
CA VAL A 265 -14.05 -22.52 15.87
C VAL A 265 -12.72 -22.77 16.58
N ALA A 266 -12.67 -23.83 17.38
CA ALA A 266 -11.41 -24.37 17.87
C ALA A 266 -10.67 -25.07 16.71
N ALA A 267 -9.77 -24.34 16.05
CA ALA A 267 -8.79 -24.97 15.17
C ALA A 267 -7.86 -25.85 16.04
N ARG A 268 -7.87 -27.16 15.83
CA ARG A 268 -6.89 -28.06 16.43
C ARG A 268 -5.48 -27.57 16.05
N GLY A 269 -4.74 -27.02 17.01
CA GLY A 269 -3.27 -26.94 16.94
C GLY A 269 -2.60 -25.57 16.81
N ALA A 270 -3.26 -24.42 17.01
CA ALA A 270 -2.55 -23.13 17.08
C ALA A 270 -3.02 -22.30 18.28
N SER A 271 -2.10 -22.09 19.23
CA SER A 271 -2.31 -21.38 20.49
C SER A 271 -2.39 -19.85 20.35
N ARG A 272 -3.18 -19.32 19.40
CA ARG A 272 -3.56 -17.90 19.31
C ARG A 272 -4.80 -17.75 18.44
N GLY A 273 -5.93 -17.45 19.07
CA GLY A 273 -7.11 -16.97 18.34
C GLY A 273 -6.82 -15.62 17.66
N ILE A 274 -7.55 -15.35 16.58
CA ILE A 274 -7.47 -14.09 15.81
C ILE A 274 -7.89 -12.94 16.73
N SER A 275 -7.09 -11.87 16.81
CA SER A 275 -7.38 -10.73 17.70
C SER A 275 -8.59 -9.91 17.19
N SER A 276 -9.33 -9.32 18.12
CA SER A 276 -10.46 -8.41 17.82
C SER A 276 -10.08 -7.24 16.91
N GLU A 277 -8.83 -6.80 17.00
CA GLU A 277 -8.26 -5.72 16.19
C GLU A 277 -8.03 -6.17 14.74
N MET A 278 -7.53 -7.39 14.53
CA MET A 278 -7.39 -7.98 13.20
C MET A 278 -8.77 -8.24 12.57
N LEU A 279 -9.77 -8.65 13.38
CA LEU A 279 -11.16 -8.84 12.94
C LEU A 279 -11.85 -7.52 12.53
N ALA A 280 -11.56 -6.41 13.21
CA ALA A 280 -12.09 -5.10 12.83
C ALA A 280 -11.52 -4.63 11.48
N THR A 281 -10.22 -4.81 11.27
CA THR A 281 -9.58 -4.52 9.98
C THR A 281 -10.15 -5.39 8.86
N LEU A 282 -10.45 -6.67 9.14
CA LEU A 282 -11.07 -7.57 8.17
C LEU A 282 -12.52 -7.17 7.83
N SER A 283 -13.31 -6.77 8.83
CA SER A 283 -14.69 -6.26 8.63
C SER A 283 -14.72 -4.98 7.80
N GLU A 284 -13.72 -4.12 7.96
CA GLU A 284 -13.59 -2.88 7.20
C GLU A 284 -13.23 -3.14 5.73
N VAL A 285 -12.37 -4.12 5.47
CA VAL A 285 -12.00 -4.52 4.10
C VAL A 285 -13.19 -5.12 3.33
N LEU A 286 -14.01 -5.94 3.99
CA LEU A 286 -15.22 -6.53 3.39
C LEU A 286 -16.28 -5.47 3.04
N LEU A 287 -16.55 -4.53 3.94
CA LEU A 287 -17.53 -3.45 3.71
C LEU A 287 -17.16 -2.53 2.52
N ARG A 288 -15.87 -2.41 2.20
CA ARG A 288 -15.42 -1.66 1.02
C ARG A 288 -15.67 -2.42 -0.29
N HIS A 289 -15.73 -3.75 -0.24
CA HIS A 289 -15.97 -4.60 -1.41
C HIS A 289 -17.47 -4.79 -1.69
N GLU A 290 -18.31 -4.79 -0.63
CA GLU A 290 -19.77 -4.89 -0.73
C GLU A 290 -20.48 -3.66 -1.32
N SER A 291 -19.81 -2.52 -1.52
CA SER A 291 -20.42 -1.33 -2.11
C SER A 291 -20.52 -1.49 -3.64
N PRO A 292 -21.71 -1.77 -4.23
CA PRO A 292 -21.83 -1.91 -5.66
C PRO A 292 -21.67 -0.52 -6.30
N ALA A 293 -20.86 -0.44 -7.35
CA ALA A 293 -20.80 0.71 -8.22
C ALA A 293 -22.23 1.13 -8.63
N GLU A 294 -22.57 2.38 -8.35
CA GLU A 294 -23.83 3.01 -8.70
C GLU A 294 -24.09 2.82 -10.20
N SER A 295 -25.13 2.05 -10.55
CA SER A 295 -25.50 1.77 -11.94
C SER A 295 -25.81 3.08 -12.69
N PRO A 296 -25.37 3.24 -13.95
CA PRO A 296 -25.67 4.43 -14.72
C PRO A 296 -27.17 4.50 -14.99
N ARG A 297 -27.81 5.60 -14.56
CA ARG A 297 -29.21 5.89 -14.87
C ARG A 297 -29.37 5.92 -16.38
N LYS A 298 -30.08 4.93 -16.93
CA LYS A 298 -30.55 4.94 -18.32
C LYS A 298 -31.34 6.23 -18.55
N HIS A 299 -30.87 7.04 -19.50
CA HIS A 299 -31.69 8.07 -20.13
C HIS A 299 -32.86 7.37 -20.84
N GLY A 300 -34.03 7.45 -20.24
CA GLY A 300 -35.29 7.20 -20.94
C GLY A 300 -35.61 8.41 -21.79
N SER A 301 -35.22 8.35 -23.07
CA SER A 301 -35.94 9.03 -24.13
C SER A 301 -37.37 8.48 -24.14
N ASP A 302 -38.37 9.34 -23.94
CA ASP A 302 -39.67 9.08 -24.53
C ASP A 302 -40.22 10.36 -25.15
N SER A 303 -40.31 10.29 -26.47
CA SER A 303 -40.82 11.29 -27.37
C SER A 303 -42.14 10.74 -27.94
N GLY A 304 -43.24 11.43 -27.64
CA GLY A 304 -44.42 11.55 -28.50
C GLY A 304 -45.29 10.32 -28.72
N THR A 305 -46.48 10.32 -28.12
CA THR A 305 -47.74 10.67 -28.83
C THR A 305 -48.85 10.95 -27.83
#